data_AF-A0A8T7GER7-F1
#
_entry.id   AF-A0A8T7GER7-F1
#
_cell.length_a   1.000
_cell.length_b   1.000
_cell.length_c   1.000
_cell.angle_alpha   90.00
_cell.angle_beta   90.00
_cell.angle_gamma   90.00
#
_symmetry.space_group_name_H-M   'P 1'
#
loop_
_entity.id
_entity.type
_entity.pdbx_description
1 polymer ?
#
loop_
_entity_poly.entity_id
_entity_poly.type
_entity_poly.pdbx_seq_one_letter_code
_entity_poly.pdbx_strand_id
1 'polypeptide(L)'
;MPEQKHTRKIEKWSEIINNLGLDLSRPINRVTARQIKQIVNEEPRLMAKMDSMADLPRIFRENNLFLLPVSRQEYVIVKGNGYHELEKIAEKPTLYPTSYPFPTSALDVKSEGIYLDYAHSCGLISDFVTLSNLHLSFRGRRTTPSFRFDVNGSQIQVNSAQIEVDAVYENVDKIVTVEAKVGIPDSFSVRQVYYPFRTFNTKKPVRNIFFCFEPNEKIYLLWEYEFNPQTVFESIKLLQSKQYKIKLADIVSVKEYQDVKPTKKLDIPQADDVNKIIQFPFRVFEGYDTSEKMIDAFGFVQRQSSYYRQAAELVGLVKLDKNRYKLTDVGEKYLKLPEKDKSNFVCKLLLEFPIMHEIFLQISIDSKKVVDKNEIIDLLRERSSITGSTLGRRAQTIVSWFRWIRNNLGIVEVDKDKIRIARQMRIA
;
A
#
# COMPACT_ATOMS: atom_id res chain seq x y z
N MET A 1 -12.42 -12.81 -26.19
CA MET A 1 -12.11 -12.00 -27.40
C MET A 1 -10.88 -11.09 -27.26
N PRO A 2 -10.59 -10.43 -26.12
CA PRO A 2 -9.36 -9.63 -25.95
C PRO A 2 -8.06 -10.44 -25.99
N GLU A 3 -8.01 -11.59 -25.30
CA GLU A 3 -6.84 -12.49 -25.29
C GLU A 3 -6.46 -12.97 -26.70
N GLN A 4 -7.41 -13.51 -27.47
CA GLN A 4 -7.16 -13.96 -28.86
C GLN A 4 -6.65 -12.86 -29.79
N LYS A 5 -7.04 -11.60 -29.59
CA LYS A 5 -6.50 -10.45 -30.34
C LYS A 5 -5.09 -10.10 -29.89
N HIS A 6 -4.75 -10.25 -28.60
CA HIS A 6 -3.41 -10.01 -28.08
C HIS A 6 -2.42 -11.08 -28.57
N THR A 7 -2.82 -12.36 -28.54
CA THR A 7 -2.01 -13.49 -29.03
C THR A 7 -1.65 -13.31 -30.50
N ARG A 8 -2.59 -12.87 -31.36
CA ARG A 8 -2.31 -12.60 -32.79
C ARG A 8 -1.31 -11.47 -33.03
N LYS A 9 -1.22 -10.48 -32.13
CA LYS A 9 -0.29 -9.36 -32.28
C LYS A 9 1.13 -9.74 -31.91
N ILE A 10 1.30 -10.49 -30.82
CA ILE A 10 2.62 -10.89 -30.33
C ILE A 10 3.34 -11.79 -31.36
N GLU A 11 2.61 -12.63 -32.12
CA GLU A 11 3.20 -13.47 -33.18
C GLU A 11 3.90 -12.68 -34.31
N LYS A 12 3.62 -11.38 -34.47
CA LYS A 12 4.31 -10.49 -35.43
C LYS A 12 5.80 -10.31 -35.13
N TRP A 13 6.31 -10.77 -33.99
CA TRP A 13 7.75 -10.80 -33.71
C TRP A 13 8.56 -11.58 -34.76
N SER A 14 7.94 -12.56 -35.43
CA SER A 14 8.56 -13.27 -36.56
C SER A 14 8.88 -12.31 -37.72
N GLU A 15 7.98 -11.36 -38.01
CA GLU A 15 8.19 -10.35 -39.05
C GLU A 15 9.35 -9.40 -38.69
N ILE A 16 9.44 -9.00 -37.42
CA ILE A 16 10.52 -8.14 -36.91
C ILE A 16 11.88 -8.82 -37.06
N ILE A 17 11.99 -10.07 -36.62
CA ILE A 17 13.21 -10.87 -36.70
C ILE A 17 13.65 -11.04 -38.16
N ASN A 18 12.72 -11.42 -39.05
CA ASN A 18 13.01 -11.66 -40.46
C ASN A 18 13.39 -10.37 -41.21
N ASN A 19 12.66 -9.28 -41.01
CA ASN A 19 12.95 -8.00 -41.68
C ASN A 19 14.30 -7.41 -41.26
N LEU A 20 14.70 -7.62 -40.01
CA LEU A 20 15.98 -7.12 -39.50
C LEU A 20 17.15 -8.10 -39.71
N GLY A 21 16.87 -9.31 -40.23
CA GLY A 21 17.90 -10.34 -40.43
C GLY A 21 18.62 -10.73 -39.13
N LEU A 22 17.90 -10.80 -38.01
CA LEU A 22 18.52 -11.06 -36.70
C LEU A 22 19.01 -12.51 -36.61
N ASP A 23 20.27 -12.67 -36.21
CA ASP A 23 20.90 -13.97 -35.99
C ASP A 23 20.56 -14.48 -34.58
N LEU A 24 19.55 -15.34 -34.48
CA LEU A 24 19.07 -15.93 -33.22
C LEU A 24 20.05 -16.95 -32.60
N SER A 25 21.16 -17.27 -33.28
CA SER A 25 22.22 -18.08 -32.68
C SER A 25 23.00 -17.27 -31.63
N ARG A 26 23.07 -15.95 -31.80
CA ARG A 26 23.81 -15.04 -30.91
C ARG A 26 23.18 -14.98 -29.51
N PRO A 27 23.99 -14.79 -28.46
CA PRO A 27 23.48 -14.62 -27.11
C PRO A 27 22.52 -13.42 -26.97
N ILE A 28 22.80 -12.35 -27.72
CA ILE A 28 22.06 -11.09 -27.66
C ILE A 28 21.81 -10.55 -29.06
N ASN A 29 20.57 -10.12 -29.30
CA ASN A 29 20.18 -9.24 -30.40
C ASN A 29 19.53 -7.95 -29.84
N ARG A 30 19.60 -6.85 -30.60
CA ARG A 30 19.03 -5.55 -30.19
C ARG A 30 18.01 -5.08 -31.21
N VAL A 31 16.96 -4.45 -30.72
CA VAL A 31 15.91 -3.87 -31.55
C VAL A 31 15.41 -2.58 -30.93
N THR A 32 15.27 -1.55 -31.74
CA THR A 32 14.74 -0.26 -31.29
C THR A 32 13.21 -0.24 -31.34
N ALA A 33 12.60 0.55 -30.45
CA ALA A 33 11.16 0.82 -30.45
C ALA A 33 10.68 1.37 -31.81
N ARG A 34 11.53 2.17 -32.48
CA ARG A 34 11.26 2.69 -33.82
C ARG A 34 11.17 1.58 -34.86
N GLN A 35 12.12 0.62 -34.87
CA GLN A 35 12.09 -0.52 -35.80
C GLN A 35 10.85 -1.37 -35.57
N ILE A 36 10.49 -1.68 -34.32
CA ILE A 36 9.25 -2.41 -33.99
C ILE A 36 8.05 -1.70 -34.60
N LYS A 37 7.87 -0.41 -34.31
CA LYS A 37 6.74 0.36 -34.80
C LYS A 37 6.69 0.45 -36.33
N GLN A 38 7.84 0.60 -36.99
CA GLN A 38 7.92 0.70 -38.45
C GLN A 38 7.58 -0.62 -39.15
N ILE A 39 7.98 -1.77 -38.59
CA ILE A 39 7.79 -3.07 -39.24
C ILE A 39 6.36 -3.57 -39.04
N VAL A 40 5.83 -3.53 -37.81
CA VAL A 40 4.55 -4.20 -37.49
C VAL A 40 3.37 -3.25 -37.30
N ASN A 41 3.62 -1.93 -37.33
CA ASN A 41 2.64 -0.86 -37.09
C ASN A 41 1.86 -1.03 -35.77
N GLU A 42 2.55 -1.44 -34.71
CA GLU A 42 2.00 -1.60 -33.36
C GLU A 42 2.81 -0.78 -32.35
N GLU A 43 2.19 -0.45 -31.21
CA GLU A 43 2.90 0.22 -30.12
C GLU A 43 3.96 -0.71 -29.48
N PRO A 44 5.25 -0.35 -29.48
CA PRO A 44 6.33 -1.23 -29.03
C PRO A 44 6.16 -1.76 -27.61
N ARG A 45 5.62 -0.93 -26.70
CA ARG A 45 5.33 -1.33 -25.33
C ARG A 45 4.29 -2.45 -25.25
N LEU A 46 3.30 -2.48 -26.15
CA LEU A 46 2.30 -3.55 -26.19
C LEU A 46 2.90 -4.83 -26.78
N MET A 47 3.79 -4.71 -27.77
CA MET A 47 4.53 -5.85 -28.35
C MET A 47 5.51 -6.49 -27.35
N ALA A 48 6.03 -5.69 -26.43
CA ALA A 48 6.95 -6.12 -25.38
C ALA A 48 6.25 -6.63 -24.10
N LYS A 49 4.91 -6.63 -24.07
CA LYS A 49 4.14 -7.13 -22.93
C LYS A 49 4.04 -8.65 -22.99
N MET A 50 5.05 -9.32 -22.46
CA MET A 50 5.14 -10.77 -22.33
C MET A 50 5.36 -11.10 -20.84
N ASP A 51 4.30 -11.00 -20.05
CA ASP A 51 4.39 -11.02 -18.58
C ASP A 51 4.53 -12.45 -18.04
N SER A 52 4.17 -13.48 -18.81
CA SER A 52 4.32 -14.90 -18.48
C SER A 52 4.87 -15.72 -19.66
N MET A 53 5.27 -16.97 -19.42
CA MET A 53 5.70 -17.87 -20.50
C MET A 53 4.58 -18.15 -21.52
N ALA A 54 3.32 -18.11 -21.10
CA ALA A 54 2.17 -18.28 -21.97
C ALA A 54 1.99 -17.12 -22.97
N ASP A 55 2.54 -15.94 -22.66
CA ASP A 55 2.49 -14.76 -23.52
C ASP A 55 3.58 -14.76 -24.60
N LEU A 56 4.53 -15.70 -24.56
CA LEU A 56 5.63 -15.73 -25.52
C LEU A 56 5.13 -16.06 -26.94
N PRO A 57 5.56 -15.30 -27.97
CA PRO A 57 5.31 -15.68 -29.35
C PRO A 57 6.02 -16.98 -29.69
N ARG A 58 5.50 -17.69 -30.68
CA ARG A 58 6.05 -18.97 -31.14
C ARG A 58 7.55 -18.90 -31.44
N ILE A 59 7.98 -17.87 -32.18
CA ILE A 59 9.39 -17.70 -32.55
C ILE A 59 10.31 -17.53 -31.35
N PHE A 60 9.84 -16.95 -30.23
CA PHE A 60 10.61 -16.85 -29.00
C PHE A 60 10.67 -18.18 -28.26
N ARG A 61 9.54 -18.89 -28.16
CA ARG A 61 9.48 -20.23 -27.52
C ARG A 61 10.39 -21.24 -28.23
N GLU A 62 10.30 -21.33 -29.55
CA GLU A 62 11.07 -22.30 -30.35
C GLU A 62 12.58 -22.04 -30.32
N ASN A 63 13.00 -20.79 -30.08
CA ASN A 63 14.41 -20.40 -30.07
C ASN A 63 14.96 -20.12 -28.66
N ASN A 64 14.17 -20.39 -27.61
CA ASN A 64 14.51 -20.09 -26.21
C ASN A 64 14.96 -18.64 -26.02
N LEU A 65 14.07 -17.69 -26.34
CA LEU A 65 14.33 -16.25 -26.29
C LEU A 65 13.39 -15.55 -25.31
N PHE A 66 13.84 -14.44 -24.76
CA PHE A 66 13.01 -13.50 -24.01
C PHE A 66 13.45 -12.05 -24.28
N LEU A 67 12.59 -11.10 -23.89
CA LEU A 67 12.78 -9.68 -24.20
C LEU A 67 13.00 -8.85 -22.94
N LEU A 68 13.98 -7.95 -22.97
CA LEU A 68 14.25 -7.00 -21.89
C LEU A 68 14.31 -5.55 -22.44
N PRO A 69 13.53 -4.61 -21.89
CA PRO A 69 13.70 -3.18 -22.19
C PRO A 69 14.95 -2.64 -21.49
N VAL A 70 15.92 -2.14 -22.25
CA VAL A 70 17.13 -1.53 -21.68
C VAL A 70 17.05 -0.01 -21.61
N SER A 71 16.16 0.60 -22.37
CA SER A 71 15.80 2.01 -22.30
C SER A 71 14.36 2.22 -22.79
N ARG A 72 13.88 3.46 -22.85
CA ARG A 72 12.61 3.81 -23.50
C ARG A 72 12.60 3.54 -25.02
N GLN A 73 13.77 3.41 -25.64
CA GLN A 73 13.91 3.39 -27.10
C GLN A 73 14.45 2.06 -27.61
N GLU A 74 14.90 1.16 -26.74
CA GLU A 74 15.61 -0.06 -27.13
C GLU A 74 15.25 -1.24 -26.24
N TYR A 75 15.13 -2.40 -26.89
CA TYR A 75 14.95 -3.70 -26.30
C TYR A 75 16.09 -4.62 -26.70
N VAL A 76 16.39 -5.56 -25.81
CA VAL A 76 17.35 -6.63 -26.02
C VAL A 76 16.59 -7.94 -26.06
N ILE A 77 16.81 -8.71 -27.13
CA ILE A 77 16.36 -10.09 -27.27
C ILE A 77 17.51 -10.95 -26.77
N VAL A 78 17.26 -11.72 -25.72
CA VAL A 78 18.28 -12.51 -25.03
C VAL A 78 17.95 -13.98 -25.24
N LYS A 79 18.97 -14.77 -25.56
CA LYS A 79 18.88 -16.22 -25.59
C LYS A 79 18.91 -16.75 -24.16
N GLY A 80 18.00 -17.64 -23.78
CA GLY A 80 17.86 -18.18 -22.43
C GLY A 80 16.43 -18.08 -21.90
N ASN A 81 16.29 -18.27 -20.58
CA ASN A 81 15.01 -18.15 -19.89
C ASN A 81 14.95 -16.87 -19.04
N GLY A 82 13.97 -16.01 -19.31
CA GLY A 82 13.73 -14.78 -18.56
C GLY A 82 12.52 -14.84 -17.62
N TYR A 83 11.97 -16.03 -17.40
CA TYR A 83 10.74 -16.28 -16.66
C TYR A 83 10.99 -17.20 -15.47
N HIS A 84 10.17 -17.02 -14.44
CA HIS A 84 10.17 -17.83 -13.23
C HIS A 84 8.85 -18.58 -13.12
N GLU A 85 8.91 -19.89 -12.86
CA GLU A 85 7.72 -20.68 -12.54
C GLU A 85 7.28 -20.37 -11.12
N LEU A 86 6.00 -20.01 -10.94
CA LEU A 86 5.49 -19.61 -9.64
C LEU A 86 5.34 -20.85 -8.74
N GLU A 87 5.97 -20.84 -7.56
CA GLU A 87 5.96 -22.01 -6.69
C GLU A 87 4.57 -22.29 -6.10
N LYS A 88 4.19 -23.57 -6.08
CA LYS A 88 2.95 -24.00 -5.43
C LYS A 88 3.09 -23.89 -3.91
N ILE A 89 2.10 -23.26 -3.26
CA ILE A 89 2.03 -23.20 -1.80
C ILE A 89 1.26 -24.43 -1.29
N ALA A 90 1.98 -25.37 -0.67
CA ALA A 90 1.40 -26.64 -0.20
C ALA A 90 0.54 -26.47 1.06
N GLU A 91 0.89 -25.52 1.93
CA GLU A 91 0.20 -25.26 3.19
C GLU A 91 -1.20 -24.69 2.95
N LYS A 92 -2.19 -25.04 3.78
CA LYS A 92 -3.54 -24.47 3.68
C LYS A 92 -3.55 -22.97 4.00
N PRO A 93 -4.54 -22.18 3.48
CA PRO A 93 -4.69 -20.78 3.82
C PRO A 93 -4.77 -20.55 5.33
N THR A 94 -3.88 -19.69 5.84
CA THR A 94 -3.96 -19.19 7.22
C THR A 94 -5.15 -18.24 7.34
N LEU A 95 -6.02 -18.45 8.33
CA LEU A 95 -7.06 -17.48 8.63
C LEU A 95 -6.43 -16.23 9.23
N TYR A 96 -6.58 -15.09 8.56
CA TYR A 96 -6.06 -13.80 9.01
C TYR A 96 -7.21 -12.96 9.58
N PRO A 97 -7.33 -12.83 10.91
CA PRO A 97 -8.38 -12.03 11.53
C PRO A 97 -8.09 -10.54 11.37
N THR A 98 -9.11 -9.77 10.99
CA THR A 98 -9.03 -8.30 10.87
C THR A 98 -10.30 -7.64 11.41
N SER A 99 -10.20 -6.46 12.02
CA SER A 99 -11.36 -5.61 12.34
C SER A 99 -11.81 -4.74 11.16
N TYR A 100 -11.01 -4.68 10.10
CA TYR A 100 -11.28 -3.84 8.93
C TYR A 100 -12.12 -4.63 7.92
N PRO A 101 -13.38 -4.24 7.67
CA PRO A 101 -14.17 -4.84 6.61
C PRO A 101 -13.61 -4.45 5.23
N PHE A 102 -13.86 -5.28 4.23
CA PHE A 102 -13.56 -4.93 2.85
C PHE A 102 -14.32 -3.65 2.46
N PRO A 103 -13.68 -2.66 1.81
CA PRO A 103 -14.33 -1.38 1.52
C PRO A 103 -15.59 -1.53 0.66
N THR A 104 -16.71 -0.99 1.13
CA THR A 104 -18.00 -1.08 0.41
C THR A 104 -17.96 -0.37 -0.95
N SER A 105 -17.17 0.70 -1.06
CA SER A 105 -16.93 1.43 -2.32
C SER A 105 -16.17 0.62 -3.37
N ALA A 106 -15.60 -0.52 -3.00
CA ALA A 106 -14.77 -1.36 -3.85
C ALA A 106 -15.43 -2.71 -4.21
N LEU A 107 -16.64 -2.98 -3.73
CA LEU A 107 -17.32 -4.28 -3.92
C LEU A 107 -17.51 -4.65 -5.40
N ASP A 108 -17.77 -3.66 -6.25
CA ASP A 108 -18.01 -3.86 -7.69
C ASP A 108 -16.74 -3.75 -8.54
N VAL A 109 -15.58 -3.47 -7.92
CA VAL A 109 -14.32 -3.25 -8.64
C VAL A 109 -13.36 -4.41 -8.43
N LYS A 110 -13.12 -5.18 -9.48
CA LYS A 110 -12.18 -6.30 -9.48
C LYS A 110 -10.84 -5.86 -10.07
N SER A 111 -9.98 -5.25 -9.26
CA SER A 111 -8.64 -4.83 -9.69
C SER A 111 -7.55 -5.23 -8.71
N GLU A 112 -6.34 -5.48 -9.23
CA GLU A 112 -5.14 -5.84 -8.46
C GLU A 112 -4.88 -4.85 -7.32
N GLY A 113 -4.94 -3.55 -7.64
CA GLY A 113 -4.68 -2.48 -6.68
C GLY A 113 -5.60 -2.50 -5.46
N ILE A 114 -6.88 -2.81 -5.65
CA ILE A 114 -7.85 -2.82 -4.54
C ILE A 114 -7.59 -3.95 -3.54
N TYR A 115 -7.32 -5.16 -4.04
CA TYR A 115 -7.02 -6.29 -3.16
C TYR A 115 -5.69 -6.09 -2.44
N LEU A 116 -4.70 -5.54 -3.14
CA LEU A 116 -3.43 -5.17 -2.53
C LEU A 116 -3.61 -4.07 -1.46
N ASP A 117 -4.39 -3.03 -1.75
CA ASP A 117 -4.68 -1.93 -0.82
C ASP A 117 -5.40 -2.43 0.44
N TYR A 118 -6.35 -3.35 0.29
CA TYR A 118 -7.02 -3.97 1.43
C TYR A 118 -6.08 -4.87 2.24
N ALA A 119 -5.25 -5.68 1.58
CA ALA A 119 -4.23 -6.50 2.24
C ALA A 119 -3.24 -5.65 3.03
N HIS A 120 -2.84 -4.49 2.50
CA HIS A 120 -2.01 -3.53 3.22
C HIS A 120 -2.74 -2.89 4.39
N SER A 121 -3.97 -2.39 4.17
CA SER A 121 -4.77 -1.68 5.17
C SER A 121 -5.13 -2.54 6.38
N CYS A 122 -5.39 -3.84 6.19
CA CYS A 122 -5.64 -4.76 7.30
C CYS A 122 -4.37 -5.31 7.96
N GLY A 123 -3.18 -4.88 7.51
CA GLY A 123 -1.89 -5.28 8.05
C GLY A 123 -1.36 -6.62 7.56
N LEU A 124 -2.01 -7.27 6.59
CA LEU A 124 -1.58 -8.59 6.08
C LEU A 124 -0.20 -8.52 5.42
N ILE A 125 0.09 -7.46 4.65
CA ILE A 125 1.43 -7.26 4.07
C ILE A 125 2.48 -7.15 5.17
N SER A 126 2.21 -6.33 6.20
CA SER A 126 3.08 -6.12 7.36
C SER A 126 3.34 -7.41 8.14
N ASP A 127 2.32 -8.26 8.30
CA ASP A 127 2.43 -9.58 8.92
C ASP A 127 3.34 -10.51 8.11
N PHE A 128 3.11 -10.63 6.80
CA PHE A 128 3.91 -11.49 5.92
C PHE A 128 5.39 -11.12 5.91
N VAL A 129 5.69 -9.82 5.81
CA VAL A 129 7.08 -9.36 5.84
C VAL A 129 7.59 -9.11 7.27
N THR A 130 6.82 -9.36 8.33
CA THR A 130 7.23 -9.09 9.72
C THR A 130 7.82 -7.68 9.95
N LEU A 131 7.24 -6.66 9.31
CA LEU A 131 7.63 -5.25 9.46
C LEU A 131 6.44 -4.41 9.92
N SER A 132 6.67 -3.50 10.86
CA SER A 132 5.68 -2.50 11.27
C SER A 132 5.89 -1.17 10.53
N ASN A 133 4.85 -0.33 10.53
CA ASN A 133 4.87 1.03 9.95
C ASN A 133 5.24 1.05 8.47
N LEU A 134 4.71 0.10 7.68
CA LEU A 134 4.86 0.13 6.24
C LEU A 134 3.93 1.19 5.65
N HIS A 135 4.51 2.26 5.12
CA HIS A 135 3.75 3.32 4.45
C HIS A 135 3.91 3.19 2.94
N LEU A 136 2.83 3.41 2.18
CA LEU A 136 2.92 3.49 0.72
C LEU A 136 3.78 4.70 0.34
N SER A 137 4.95 4.45 -0.23
CA SER A 137 5.92 5.47 -0.63
C SER A 137 5.87 5.76 -2.13
N PHE A 138 5.49 4.77 -2.95
CA PHE A 138 5.39 4.93 -4.40
C PHE A 138 4.40 3.95 -5.03
N ARG A 139 3.69 4.38 -6.09
CA ARG A 139 2.85 3.56 -6.97
C ARG A 139 2.88 4.16 -8.38
N GLY A 140 2.97 3.31 -9.40
CA GLY A 140 2.85 3.70 -10.80
C GLY A 140 4.17 3.67 -11.56
N ARG A 141 4.30 4.54 -12.56
CA ARG A 141 5.39 4.50 -13.55
C ARG A 141 6.63 5.24 -13.08
N ARG A 142 7.79 4.60 -13.19
CA ARG A 142 9.10 5.19 -12.88
C ARG A 142 10.11 4.90 -13.98
N THR A 143 11.15 5.72 -14.05
CA THR A 143 12.32 5.47 -14.89
C THR A 143 13.43 4.87 -14.04
N THR A 144 14.05 3.80 -14.54
CA THR A 144 15.13 3.13 -13.82
C THR A 144 16.40 4.00 -13.81
N PRO A 145 17.25 3.90 -12.77
CA PRO A 145 18.63 4.36 -12.85
C PRO A 145 19.42 3.52 -13.86
N SER A 146 20.70 3.86 -14.07
CA SER A 146 21.59 2.97 -14.81
C SER A 146 22.11 1.85 -13.91
N PHE A 147 22.04 0.62 -14.39
CA PHE A 147 22.61 -0.53 -13.70
C PHE A 147 23.02 -1.61 -14.72
N ARG A 148 23.95 -2.48 -14.30
CA ARG A 148 24.41 -3.63 -15.08
C ARG A 148 24.08 -4.94 -14.36
N PHE A 149 23.89 -5.99 -15.14
CA PHE A 149 23.76 -7.36 -14.66
C PHE A 149 24.18 -8.35 -15.75
N ASP A 150 24.53 -9.54 -15.33
CA ASP A 150 24.81 -10.67 -16.19
C ASP A 150 23.55 -11.51 -16.36
N VAL A 151 23.33 -11.99 -17.58
CA VAL A 151 22.25 -12.90 -17.93
C VAL A 151 22.69 -13.79 -19.10
N ASN A 152 22.59 -15.09 -18.90
CA ASN A 152 23.03 -16.16 -19.78
C ASN A 152 24.44 -15.92 -20.34
N GLY A 153 25.38 -15.59 -19.45
CA GLY A 153 26.78 -15.31 -19.80
C GLY A 153 27.02 -13.99 -20.53
N SER A 154 26.00 -13.15 -20.70
CA SER A 154 26.10 -11.85 -21.36
C SER A 154 25.80 -10.71 -20.39
N GLN A 155 26.60 -9.65 -20.45
CA GLN A 155 26.36 -8.46 -19.64
C GLN A 155 25.38 -7.50 -20.33
N ILE A 156 24.34 -7.09 -19.61
CA ILE A 156 23.36 -6.09 -20.06
C ILE A 156 23.48 -4.84 -19.20
N GLN A 157 23.46 -3.69 -19.87
CA GLN A 157 23.29 -2.38 -19.23
C GLN A 157 21.89 -1.85 -19.50
N VAL A 158 21.17 -1.55 -18.42
CA VAL A 158 19.91 -0.82 -18.45
C VAL A 158 20.20 0.64 -18.11
N ASN A 159 19.56 1.55 -18.83
CA ASN A 159 19.59 2.97 -18.53
C ASN A 159 18.26 3.60 -18.96
N SER A 160 17.56 4.21 -18.01
CA SER A 160 16.32 4.93 -18.27
C SER A 160 15.23 4.08 -18.92
N ALA A 161 15.14 2.79 -18.58
CA ALA A 161 13.99 1.98 -18.94
C ALA A 161 12.75 2.46 -18.15
N GLN A 162 11.57 2.34 -18.76
CA GLN A 162 10.33 2.65 -18.05
C GLN A 162 9.80 1.37 -17.38
N ILE A 163 9.54 1.46 -16.08
CA ILE A 163 8.90 0.42 -15.29
C ILE A 163 7.58 0.92 -14.73
N GLU A 164 6.73 -0.01 -14.34
CA GLU A 164 5.49 0.23 -13.60
C GLU A 164 5.55 -0.67 -12.36
N VAL A 165 5.19 -0.12 -11.21
CA VAL A 165 5.26 -0.82 -9.92
C VAL A 165 3.92 -0.64 -9.22
N ASP A 166 3.29 -1.74 -8.80
CA ASP A 166 1.94 -1.72 -8.23
C ASP A 166 1.93 -1.11 -6.83
N ALA A 167 2.94 -1.42 -6.01
CA ALA A 167 3.20 -0.70 -4.78
C ALA A 167 4.66 -0.77 -4.35
N VAL A 168 5.11 0.29 -3.70
CA VAL A 168 6.31 0.29 -2.88
C VAL A 168 5.91 0.76 -1.50
N TYR A 169 6.10 -0.11 -0.52
CA TYR A 169 5.96 0.23 0.88
C TYR A 169 7.34 0.47 1.48
N GLU A 170 7.40 1.36 2.46
CA GLU A 170 8.65 1.70 3.12
C GLU A 170 8.40 1.92 4.61
N ASN A 171 9.29 1.38 5.43
CA ASN A 171 9.44 1.77 6.82
C ASN A 171 10.85 2.35 7.04
N VAL A 172 11.21 2.56 8.30
CA VAL A 172 12.50 3.17 8.66
C VAL A 172 13.70 2.31 8.28
N ASP A 173 13.54 0.99 8.18
CA ASP A 173 14.65 0.04 7.98
C ASP A 173 14.71 -0.56 6.58
N LYS A 174 13.56 -0.71 5.91
CA LYS A 174 13.41 -1.53 4.70
C LYS A 174 12.47 -0.90 3.68
N ILE A 175 12.70 -1.26 2.42
CA ILE A 175 11.79 -1.01 1.30
C ILE A 175 11.17 -2.36 0.90
N VAL A 176 9.88 -2.36 0.58
CA VAL A 176 9.14 -3.54 0.12
C VAL A 176 8.51 -3.20 -1.23
N THR A 177 9.02 -3.78 -2.31
CA THR A 177 8.42 -3.62 -3.65
C THR A 177 7.43 -4.75 -3.89
N VAL A 178 6.27 -4.45 -4.44
CA VAL A 178 5.20 -5.42 -4.71
C VAL A 178 4.78 -5.37 -6.17
N GLU A 179 4.81 -6.53 -6.83
CA GLU A 179 4.10 -6.80 -8.09
C GLU A 179 2.82 -7.55 -7.74
N ALA A 180 1.67 -7.12 -8.28
CA ALA A 180 0.36 -7.68 -7.98
C ALA A 180 -0.30 -8.32 -9.20
N LYS A 181 -1.04 -9.41 -8.96
CA LYS A 181 -1.87 -10.10 -9.95
C LYS A 181 -3.23 -10.49 -9.38
N VAL A 182 -4.25 -10.44 -10.23
CA VAL A 182 -5.53 -11.13 -9.98
C VAL A 182 -5.47 -12.47 -10.69
N GLY A 183 -5.80 -13.54 -9.96
CA GLY A 183 -5.50 -14.90 -10.36
C GLY A 183 -4.06 -15.31 -10.01
N ILE A 184 -3.75 -16.58 -10.23
CA ILE A 184 -2.46 -17.18 -9.95
C ILE A 184 -1.86 -17.60 -11.29
N PRO A 185 -0.87 -16.87 -11.83
CA PRO A 185 -0.22 -17.27 -13.07
C PRO A 185 0.72 -18.46 -12.83
N ASP A 186 0.89 -19.32 -13.83
CA ASP A 186 1.85 -20.44 -13.75
C ASP A 186 3.31 -19.94 -13.75
N SER A 187 3.55 -18.77 -14.36
CA SER A 187 4.87 -18.15 -14.44
C SER A 187 4.78 -16.63 -14.57
N PHE A 188 5.87 -15.95 -14.26
CA PHE A 188 5.99 -14.51 -14.45
C PHE A 188 7.37 -14.12 -15.01
N SER A 189 7.46 -12.96 -15.65
CA SER A 189 8.74 -12.42 -16.12
C SER A 189 9.56 -11.96 -14.93
N VAL A 190 10.77 -12.50 -14.76
CA VAL A 190 11.70 -12.14 -13.66
C VAL A 190 11.91 -10.62 -13.59
N ARG A 191 11.83 -9.94 -14.74
CA ARG A 191 11.88 -8.48 -14.87
C ARG A 191 10.90 -7.74 -13.96
N GLN A 192 9.68 -8.26 -13.79
CA GLN A 192 8.61 -7.62 -13.00
C GLN A 192 9.03 -7.43 -11.54
N VAL A 193 9.90 -8.30 -11.02
CA VAL A 193 10.43 -8.23 -9.66
C VAL A 193 11.85 -7.63 -9.66
N TYR A 194 12.70 -8.04 -10.61
CA TYR A 194 14.11 -7.63 -10.66
C TYR A 194 14.31 -6.15 -10.97
N TYR A 195 13.52 -5.56 -11.87
CA TYR A 195 13.73 -4.15 -12.23
C TYR A 195 13.32 -3.20 -11.11
N PRO A 196 12.19 -3.39 -10.40
CA PRO A 196 11.91 -2.67 -9.16
C PRO A 196 13.04 -2.84 -8.13
N PHE A 197 13.49 -4.07 -7.88
CA PHE A 197 14.61 -4.35 -6.98
C PHE A 197 15.85 -3.50 -7.29
N ARG A 198 16.30 -3.50 -8.56
CA ARG A 198 17.46 -2.71 -9.01
C ARG A 198 17.20 -1.21 -9.03
N THR A 199 15.95 -0.77 -9.12
CA THR A 199 15.55 0.65 -9.16
C THR A 199 15.54 1.29 -7.77
N PHE A 200 15.07 0.55 -6.76
CA PHE A 200 14.99 1.03 -5.37
C PHE A 200 16.21 0.63 -4.53
N ASN A 201 17.35 0.38 -5.20
CA ASN A 201 18.62 0.07 -4.55
C ASN A 201 19.19 1.29 -3.82
N THR A 202 18.67 1.56 -2.62
CA THR A 202 19.08 2.63 -1.72
C THR A 202 19.99 2.08 -0.61
N LYS A 203 20.29 2.89 0.42
CA LYS A 203 20.94 2.38 1.65
C LYS A 203 20.07 1.37 2.42
N LYS A 204 18.75 1.38 2.22
CA LYS A 204 17.82 0.44 2.85
C LYS A 204 17.73 -0.85 2.03
N PRO A 205 17.82 -2.03 2.66
CA PRO A 205 17.59 -3.28 1.97
C PRO A 205 16.17 -3.37 1.39
N VAL A 206 16.07 -3.93 0.19
CA VAL A 206 14.82 -4.09 -0.56
C VAL A 206 14.33 -5.53 -0.44
N ARG A 207 13.04 -5.72 -0.11
CA ARG A 207 12.33 -6.99 -0.11
C ARG A 207 11.36 -7.03 -1.27
N ASN A 208 11.37 -8.11 -2.05
CA ASN A 208 10.62 -8.17 -3.29
C ASN A 208 9.47 -9.16 -3.17
N ILE A 209 8.24 -8.67 -3.32
CA ILE A 209 7.03 -9.44 -3.06
C ILE A 209 6.26 -9.60 -4.37
N PHE A 210 5.86 -10.83 -4.67
CA PHE A 210 4.86 -11.12 -5.68
C PHE A 210 3.55 -11.45 -4.96
N PHE A 211 2.50 -10.70 -5.27
CA PHE A 211 1.19 -10.79 -4.63
C PHE A 211 0.16 -11.28 -5.63
N CYS A 212 -0.63 -12.29 -5.24
CA CYS A 212 -1.79 -12.74 -6.01
C CYS A 212 -3.04 -12.68 -5.16
N PHE A 213 -4.16 -12.31 -5.79
CA PHE A 213 -5.48 -12.51 -5.23
C PHE A 213 -6.27 -13.51 -6.09
N GLU A 214 -6.63 -14.66 -5.50
CA GLU A 214 -7.51 -15.65 -6.12
C GLU A 214 -8.98 -15.30 -5.80
N PRO A 215 -9.79 -14.89 -6.79
CA PRO A 215 -11.09 -14.30 -6.53
C PRO A 215 -12.21 -15.30 -6.17
N ASN A 216 -12.10 -16.57 -6.57
CA ASN A 216 -13.15 -17.56 -6.34
C ASN A 216 -13.21 -17.97 -4.86
N GLU A 217 -12.05 -18.29 -4.30
CA GLU A 217 -11.87 -18.72 -2.91
C GLU A 217 -11.55 -17.56 -1.95
N LYS A 218 -11.29 -16.36 -2.52
CA LYS A 218 -10.90 -15.13 -1.83
C LYS A 218 -9.60 -15.30 -1.04
N ILE A 219 -8.61 -15.87 -1.69
CA ILE A 219 -7.31 -16.18 -1.09
C ILE A 219 -6.30 -15.12 -1.50
N TYR A 220 -5.52 -14.64 -0.52
CA TYR A 220 -4.39 -13.73 -0.69
C TYR A 220 -3.11 -14.55 -0.62
N LEU A 221 -2.32 -14.56 -1.69
CA LEU A 221 -1.09 -15.35 -1.80
C LEU A 221 0.09 -14.40 -1.95
N LEU A 222 1.17 -14.67 -1.24
CA LEU A 222 2.39 -13.88 -1.27
C LEU A 222 3.60 -14.78 -1.41
N TRP A 223 4.54 -14.36 -2.24
CA TRP A 223 5.87 -14.93 -2.39
C TRP A 223 6.89 -13.81 -2.19
N GLU A 224 7.96 -14.10 -1.48
CA GLU A 224 9.10 -13.21 -1.35
C GLU A 224 10.30 -13.78 -2.07
N TYR A 225 10.96 -12.94 -2.86
CA TYR A 225 12.14 -13.32 -3.62
C TYR A 225 13.38 -12.48 -3.25
N GLU A 226 14.52 -13.14 -3.26
CA GLU A 226 15.84 -12.51 -3.23
C GLU A 226 16.57 -12.66 -4.57
N PHE A 227 17.60 -11.83 -4.75
CA PHE A 227 18.56 -11.93 -5.85
C PHE A 227 19.97 -11.89 -5.26
N ASN A 228 20.63 -13.04 -5.22
CA ASN A 228 21.97 -13.17 -4.67
C ASN A 228 22.82 -14.14 -5.52
N PRO A 229 23.83 -13.65 -6.27
CA PRO A 229 24.28 -12.26 -6.36
C PRO A 229 23.30 -11.34 -7.09
N GLN A 230 23.08 -10.14 -6.54
CA GLN A 230 22.18 -9.12 -7.10
C GLN A 230 22.53 -8.64 -8.53
N THR A 231 23.75 -8.92 -9.01
CA THR A 231 24.20 -8.63 -10.38
C THR A 231 23.92 -9.76 -11.36
N VAL A 232 23.30 -10.87 -10.94
CA VAL A 232 22.95 -12.00 -11.82
C VAL A 232 21.44 -12.08 -11.92
N PHE A 233 20.90 -12.02 -13.13
CA PHE A 233 19.45 -11.96 -13.37
C PHE A 233 18.74 -13.24 -12.92
N GLU A 234 19.40 -14.38 -13.12
CA GLU A 234 18.90 -15.73 -12.82
C GLU A 234 19.09 -16.13 -11.36
N SER A 235 19.64 -15.24 -10.52
CA SER A 235 19.81 -15.50 -9.08
C SER A 235 18.52 -15.40 -8.28
N ILE A 236 17.37 -15.22 -8.95
CA ILE A 236 16.07 -15.20 -8.31
C ILE A 236 15.88 -16.47 -7.49
N LYS A 237 15.48 -16.29 -6.23
CA LYS A 237 15.22 -17.42 -5.32
C LYS A 237 14.08 -17.09 -4.38
N LEU A 238 13.16 -18.03 -4.21
CA LEU A 238 12.10 -17.94 -3.23
C LEU A 238 12.68 -18.00 -1.81
N LEU A 239 12.34 -17.01 -0.98
CA LEU A 239 12.65 -16.97 0.44
C LEU A 239 11.53 -17.56 1.29
N GLN A 240 10.30 -17.15 1.01
CA GLN A 240 9.10 -17.63 1.70
C GLN A 240 7.87 -17.42 0.83
N SER A 241 6.85 -18.23 1.06
CA SER A 241 5.53 -18.04 0.48
C SER A 241 4.45 -18.40 1.49
N LYS A 242 3.30 -17.73 1.42
CA LYS A 242 2.16 -18.01 2.30
C LYS A 242 0.86 -17.61 1.65
N GLN A 243 -0.19 -18.37 1.96
CA GLN A 243 -1.55 -18.05 1.58
C GLN A 243 -2.43 -17.75 2.80
N TYR A 244 -3.34 -16.81 2.63
CA TYR A 244 -4.20 -16.28 3.67
C TYR A 244 -5.65 -16.19 3.21
N LYS A 245 -6.57 -16.36 4.15
CA LYS A 245 -7.97 -15.99 3.98
C LYS A 245 -8.31 -14.96 5.04
N ILE A 246 -8.58 -13.74 4.60
CA ILE A 246 -8.94 -12.65 5.51
C ILE A 246 -10.33 -12.93 6.06
N LYS A 247 -10.43 -13.04 7.39
CA LYS A 247 -11.69 -13.20 8.13
C LYS A 247 -11.93 -11.93 8.93
N LEU A 248 -13.11 -11.34 8.80
CA LEU A 248 -13.52 -10.30 9.72
C LEU A 248 -13.59 -10.93 11.12
N ALA A 249 -12.77 -10.44 12.04
CA ALA A 249 -12.82 -10.83 13.43
C ALA A 249 -14.22 -10.54 13.97
N ASP A 250 -14.67 -11.35 14.91
CA ASP A 250 -15.91 -11.06 15.62
C ASP A 250 -15.82 -9.66 16.20
N ILE A 251 -16.92 -8.94 16.06
CA ILE A 251 -17.10 -7.55 16.44
C ILE A 251 -16.40 -7.28 17.79
N VAL A 252 -15.45 -6.35 17.81
CA VAL A 252 -14.85 -5.89 19.08
C VAL A 252 -16.00 -5.45 19.98
N SER A 253 -16.09 -6.04 21.17
CA SER A 253 -17.15 -5.70 22.12
C SER A 253 -17.16 -4.19 22.34
N VAL A 254 -18.31 -3.56 22.10
CA VAL A 254 -18.50 -2.12 22.35
C VAL A 254 -18.09 -1.75 23.77
N LYS A 255 -18.22 -2.71 24.69
CA LYS A 255 -17.86 -2.60 26.10
C LYS A 255 -16.42 -2.15 26.32
N GLU A 256 -15.46 -2.66 25.55
CA GLU A 256 -14.04 -2.26 25.65
C GLU A 256 -13.84 -0.75 25.41
N TYR A 257 -14.67 -0.15 24.56
CA TYR A 257 -14.64 1.28 24.25
C TYR A 257 -15.48 2.11 25.22
N GLN A 258 -16.56 1.54 25.77
CA GLN A 258 -17.37 2.14 26.84
C GLN A 258 -16.58 2.31 28.13
N ASP A 259 -15.65 1.37 28.41
CA ASP A 259 -14.82 1.39 29.62
C ASP A 259 -13.63 2.37 29.54
N VAL A 260 -13.43 3.05 28.40
CA VAL A 260 -12.37 4.07 28.24
C VAL A 260 -12.64 5.26 29.18
N LYS A 261 -11.67 5.64 30.00
CA LYS A 261 -11.83 6.79 30.91
C LYS A 261 -11.51 8.10 30.19
N PRO A 262 -12.39 9.12 30.22
CA PRO A 262 -12.14 10.41 29.60
C PRO A 262 -11.12 11.22 30.43
N THR A 263 -9.83 11.06 30.12
CA THR A 263 -8.71 11.67 30.87
C THR A 263 -8.13 12.91 30.19
N LYS A 264 -8.48 13.17 28.92
CA LYS A 264 -7.94 14.29 28.14
C LYS A 264 -8.71 15.59 28.37
N LYS A 265 -8.04 16.70 28.05
CA LYS A 265 -8.68 18.02 28.04
C LYS A 265 -9.70 18.09 26.90
N LEU A 266 -10.74 18.90 27.10
CA LEU A 266 -11.84 19.06 26.15
C LEU A 266 -11.43 19.68 24.81
N ASP A 267 -10.30 20.40 24.77
CA ASP A 267 -9.90 21.22 23.63
C ASP A 267 -9.40 20.35 22.47
N ILE A 268 -10.30 19.97 21.56
CA ILE A 268 -9.96 19.28 20.31
C ILE A 268 -9.52 20.32 19.28
N PRO A 269 -8.28 20.32 18.74
CA PRO A 269 -7.84 21.32 17.77
C PRO A 269 -8.48 21.11 16.39
N GLN A 270 -8.30 22.05 15.45
CA GLN A 270 -8.84 21.94 14.08
C GLN A 270 -8.01 20.99 13.20
N ALA A 271 -8.02 19.70 13.54
CA ALA A 271 -7.21 18.66 12.89
C ALA A 271 -8.12 17.52 12.40
N ASP A 272 -8.78 17.73 11.26
CA ASP A 272 -9.83 16.83 10.77
C ASP A 272 -9.31 15.45 10.31
N ASP A 273 -8.03 15.36 9.93
CA ASP A 273 -7.43 14.13 9.39
C ASP A 273 -6.60 13.41 10.46
N VAL A 274 -7.20 12.41 11.11
CA VAL A 274 -6.51 11.58 12.11
C VAL A 274 -5.26 10.90 11.55
N ASN A 275 -5.20 10.59 10.25
CA ASN A 275 -4.02 9.96 9.66
C ASN A 275 -2.79 10.87 9.72
N LYS A 276 -2.99 12.18 9.57
CA LYS A 276 -1.92 13.19 9.75
C LYS A 276 -1.48 13.31 11.21
N ILE A 277 -2.42 13.17 12.15
CA ILE A 277 -2.11 13.17 13.60
C ILE A 277 -1.22 11.96 13.94
N ILE A 278 -1.58 10.76 13.49
CA ILE A 278 -0.83 9.53 13.82
C ILE A 278 0.43 9.35 12.97
N GLN A 279 0.57 10.04 11.84
CA GLN A 279 1.83 10.14 11.09
C GLN A 279 2.86 11.05 11.80
N PHE A 280 2.40 11.99 12.62
CA PHE A 280 3.27 12.92 13.35
C PHE A 280 4.37 12.24 14.18
N PRO A 281 4.09 11.25 15.06
CA PRO A 281 5.14 10.54 15.80
C PRO A 281 6.14 9.82 14.88
N PHE A 282 5.72 9.29 13.73
CA PHE A 282 6.62 8.67 12.76
C PHE A 282 7.62 9.69 12.20
N ARG A 283 7.17 10.90 11.85
CA ARG A 283 8.06 11.97 11.39
C ARG A 283 9.02 12.45 12.49
N VAL A 284 8.55 12.54 13.74
CA VAL A 284 9.44 12.85 14.87
C VAL A 284 10.54 11.79 15.00
N PHE A 285 10.17 10.51 14.88
CA PHE A 285 11.12 9.39 14.91
C PHE A 285 12.15 9.47 13.77
N GLU A 286 11.76 9.90 12.58
CA GLU A 286 12.65 10.14 11.43
C GLU A 286 13.57 11.37 11.58
N GLY A 287 13.47 12.13 12.68
CA GLY A 287 14.29 13.32 12.95
C GLY A 287 13.69 14.64 12.45
N TYR A 288 12.42 14.65 12.03
CA TYR A 288 11.64 15.86 11.77
C TYR A 288 11.06 16.39 13.08
N ASP A 289 11.94 16.98 13.88
CA ASP A 289 11.69 17.31 15.28
C ASP A 289 11.58 18.81 15.54
N THR A 290 11.51 19.62 14.50
CA THR A 290 11.25 21.06 14.60
C THR A 290 10.08 21.44 13.71
N SER A 291 9.48 22.61 13.97
CA SER A 291 8.35 23.09 13.15
C SER A 291 8.73 23.25 11.68
N GLU A 292 9.93 23.73 11.39
CA GLU A 292 10.44 23.94 10.03
C GLU A 292 10.54 22.60 9.29
N LYS A 293 11.23 21.62 9.88
CA LYS A 293 11.36 20.27 9.33
C LYS A 293 10.01 19.60 9.11
N MET A 294 9.06 19.76 10.04
CA MET A 294 7.73 19.18 9.91
C MET A 294 6.90 19.78 8.78
N ILE A 295 7.06 21.09 8.50
CA ILE A 295 6.37 21.74 7.39
C ILE A 295 6.82 21.13 6.07
N ASP A 296 8.14 20.94 5.90
CA ASP A 296 8.72 20.32 4.70
C ASP A 296 8.26 18.87 4.52
N ALA A 297 8.23 18.09 5.61
CA ALA A 297 7.86 16.66 5.57
C ALA A 297 6.41 16.38 5.16
N PHE A 298 5.50 17.30 5.46
CA PHE A 298 4.07 17.14 5.21
C PHE A 298 3.53 18.04 4.08
N GLY A 299 4.34 18.95 3.53
CA GLY A 299 3.89 19.93 2.54
C GLY A 299 2.80 20.88 3.06
N PHE A 300 2.78 21.14 4.37
CA PHE A 300 1.77 21.97 5.01
C PHE A 300 1.97 23.47 4.74
N VAL A 301 0.89 24.25 4.76
CA VAL A 301 0.99 25.69 5.09
C VAL A 301 1.18 25.82 6.61
N GLN A 302 2.07 26.71 7.07
CA GLN A 302 2.52 26.85 8.48
C GLN A 302 1.41 26.74 9.54
N ARG A 303 0.21 27.30 9.29
CA ARG A 303 -0.95 27.20 10.20
C ARG A 303 -1.48 25.78 10.40
N GLN A 304 -1.49 24.94 9.36
CA GLN A 304 -1.98 23.56 9.48
C GLN A 304 -1.02 22.70 10.31
N SER A 305 0.29 22.90 10.15
CA SER A 305 1.32 22.20 10.94
C SER A 305 1.10 22.40 12.45
N SER A 306 0.78 23.62 12.88
CA SER A 306 0.47 23.91 14.29
C SER A 306 -0.74 23.14 14.82
N TYR A 307 -1.83 23.03 14.06
CA TYR A 307 -3.03 22.30 14.51
C TYR A 307 -2.79 20.79 14.62
N TYR A 308 -2.12 20.19 13.64
CA TYR A 308 -1.80 18.75 13.67
C TYR A 308 -0.78 18.41 14.75
N ARG A 309 0.21 19.29 15.00
CA ARG A 309 1.11 19.16 16.14
C ARG A 309 0.34 19.19 17.46
N GLN A 310 -0.48 20.21 17.69
CA GLN A 310 -1.29 20.32 18.91
C GLN A 310 -2.18 19.09 19.10
N ALA A 311 -2.75 18.57 18.01
CA ALA A 311 -3.56 17.35 18.06
C ALA A 311 -2.72 16.14 18.49
N ALA A 312 -1.54 15.94 17.92
CA ALA A 312 -0.64 14.86 18.29
C ALA A 312 -0.15 14.97 19.74
N GLU A 313 0.08 16.21 20.23
CA GLU A 313 0.40 16.49 21.64
C GLU A 313 -0.77 16.13 22.57
N LEU A 314 -2.00 16.56 22.23
CA LEU A 314 -3.20 16.32 23.04
C LEU A 314 -3.64 14.85 23.03
N VAL A 315 -3.50 14.16 21.90
CA VAL A 315 -3.68 12.70 21.82
C VAL A 315 -2.61 11.97 22.66
N GLY A 316 -1.49 12.64 22.96
CA GLY A 316 -0.44 12.15 23.84
C GLY A 316 0.67 11.42 23.11
N LEU A 317 0.77 11.50 21.78
CA LEU A 317 1.77 10.78 20.98
C LEU A 317 3.14 11.47 20.96
N VAL A 318 3.14 12.79 21.08
CA VAL A 318 4.37 13.61 21.08
C VAL A 318 4.29 14.69 22.14
N LYS A 319 5.43 15.30 22.46
CA LYS A 319 5.53 16.46 23.33
C LYS A 319 6.55 17.46 22.79
N LEU A 320 6.34 18.74 23.02
CA LEU A 320 7.36 19.77 22.83
C LEU A 320 8.27 19.84 24.05
N ASP A 321 9.56 19.63 23.85
CA ASP A 321 10.61 19.80 24.86
C ASP A 321 11.72 20.70 24.30
N LYS A 322 11.98 21.85 24.93
CA LYS A 322 13.01 22.82 24.50
C LYS A 322 12.98 23.11 22.99
N ASN A 323 11.80 23.43 22.46
CA ASN A 323 11.54 23.68 21.03
C ASN A 323 11.76 22.49 20.07
N ARG A 324 11.93 21.28 20.58
CA ARG A 324 12.00 20.05 19.76
C ARG A 324 10.84 19.12 20.09
N TYR A 325 10.26 18.53 19.05
CA TYR A 325 9.26 17.49 19.17
C TYR A 325 9.95 16.19 19.61
N LYS A 326 9.37 15.53 20.61
CA LYS A 326 9.83 14.24 21.10
C LYS A 326 8.66 13.28 21.20
N LEU A 327 8.94 11.99 21.01
CA LEU A 327 7.98 10.95 21.33
C LEU A 327 7.70 10.95 22.84
N THR A 328 6.46 10.64 23.19
CA THR A 328 6.09 10.21 24.54
C THR A 328 6.17 8.68 24.61
N ASP A 329 6.04 8.11 25.81
CA ASP A 329 5.94 6.66 25.98
C ASP A 329 4.76 6.06 25.20
N VAL A 330 3.64 6.81 25.10
CA VAL A 330 2.46 6.45 24.31
C VAL A 330 2.78 6.47 22.81
N GLY A 331 3.52 7.48 22.33
CA GLY A 331 3.99 7.57 20.95
C GLY A 331 4.96 6.46 20.58
N GLU A 332 5.93 6.16 21.45
CA GLU A 332 6.84 5.03 21.25
C GLU A 332 6.10 3.70 21.22
N LYS A 333 5.15 3.50 22.15
CA LYS A 333 4.28 2.32 22.16
C LYS A 333 3.52 2.20 20.84
N TYR A 334 2.90 3.29 20.37
CA TYR A 334 2.17 3.31 19.11
C TYR A 334 3.04 2.87 17.92
N LEU A 335 4.27 3.37 17.82
CA LEU A 335 5.18 3.00 16.73
C LEU A 335 5.63 1.53 16.80
N LYS A 336 5.63 0.92 17.98
CA LYS A 336 5.99 -0.49 18.19
C LYS A 336 4.82 -1.46 17.99
N LEU A 337 3.58 -0.98 17.91
CA LEU A 337 2.41 -1.84 17.77
C LEU A 337 2.35 -2.51 16.37
N PRO A 338 1.87 -3.77 16.30
CA PRO A 338 1.46 -4.38 15.05
C PRO A 338 0.36 -3.56 14.37
N GLU A 339 0.35 -3.54 13.03
CA GLU A 339 -0.59 -2.72 12.25
C GLU A 339 -2.06 -3.02 12.56
N LYS A 340 -2.38 -4.30 12.79
CA LYS A 340 -3.71 -4.78 13.18
C LYS A 340 -4.22 -4.19 14.51
N ASP A 341 -3.32 -3.82 15.43
CA ASP A 341 -3.66 -3.35 16.77
C ASP A 341 -3.70 -1.81 16.87
N LYS A 342 -3.10 -1.12 15.89
CA LYS A 342 -2.95 0.34 15.91
C LYS A 342 -4.27 1.07 15.91
N SER A 343 -5.25 0.65 15.11
CA SER A 343 -6.52 1.39 15.07
C SER A 343 -7.35 1.25 16.33
N ASN A 344 -7.32 0.07 16.97
CA ASN A 344 -7.92 -0.10 18.29
C ASN A 344 -7.24 0.85 19.30
N PHE A 345 -5.90 0.86 19.31
CA PHE A 345 -5.13 1.73 20.19
C PHE A 345 -5.44 3.22 19.98
N VAL A 346 -5.45 3.69 18.73
CA VAL A 346 -5.77 5.08 18.39
C VAL A 346 -7.21 5.42 18.75
N CYS A 347 -8.17 4.52 18.50
CA CYS A 347 -9.56 4.75 18.87
C CYS A 347 -9.73 4.98 20.37
N LYS A 348 -9.07 4.17 21.21
CA LYS A 348 -9.06 4.39 22.67
C LYS A 348 -8.49 5.77 23.03
N LEU A 349 -7.40 6.19 22.40
CA LEU A 349 -6.83 7.52 22.61
C LEU A 349 -7.80 8.65 22.17
N LEU A 350 -8.59 8.47 21.11
CA LEU A 350 -9.60 9.45 20.69
C LEU A 350 -10.79 9.48 21.66
N LEU A 351 -11.18 8.33 22.21
CA LEU A 351 -12.27 8.22 23.19
C LEU A 351 -11.87 8.66 24.61
N GLU A 352 -10.58 8.97 24.86
CA GLU A 352 -10.17 9.64 26.10
C GLU A 352 -10.56 11.12 26.13
N PHE A 353 -10.99 11.72 25.00
CA PHE A 353 -11.54 13.07 24.96
C PHE A 353 -13.00 13.05 25.45
N PRO A 354 -13.39 13.91 26.43
CA PRO A 354 -14.71 13.85 27.06
C PRO A 354 -15.89 13.90 26.09
N ILE A 355 -15.87 14.80 25.10
CA ILE A 355 -16.97 14.89 24.11
C ILE A 355 -17.02 13.67 23.18
N MET A 356 -15.86 13.16 22.75
CA MET A 356 -15.82 11.94 21.94
C MET A 356 -16.39 10.76 22.72
N HIS A 357 -16.00 10.63 24.00
CA HIS A 357 -16.49 9.61 24.90
C HIS A 357 -18.01 9.71 25.11
N GLU A 358 -18.52 10.90 25.42
CA GLU A 358 -19.95 11.14 25.67
C GLU A 358 -20.80 10.79 24.45
N ILE A 359 -20.41 11.26 23.26
CA ILE A 359 -21.11 10.92 22.01
C ILE A 359 -21.08 9.41 21.77
N PHE A 360 -19.92 8.77 21.97
CA PHE A 360 -19.79 7.32 21.78
C PHE A 360 -20.66 6.52 22.77
N LEU A 361 -20.71 6.94 24.04
CA LEU A 361 -21.59 6.34 25.04
C LEU A 361 -23.05 6.47 24.64
N GLN A 362 -23.51 7.67 24.26
CA GLN A 362 -24.90 7.90 23.87
C GLN A 362 -25.35 6.96 22.73
N ILE A 363 -24.56 6.86 21.66
CA ILE A 363 -24.90 6.01 20.52
C ILE A 363 -24.72 4.51 20.82
N SER A 364 -23.83 4.14 21.74
CA SER A 364 -23.57 2.74 22.10
C SER A 364 -24.59 2.14 23.05
N ILE A 365 -25.18 2.96 23.93
CA ILE A 365 -26.21 2.53 24.89
C ILE A 365 -27.57 2.46 24.20
N ASP A 366 -27.88 3.45 23.35
CA ASP A 366 -29.11 3.46 22.55
C ASP A 366 -28.80 3.29 21.06
N SER A 367 -29.04 2.09 20.55
CA SER A 367 -28.83 1.75 19.13
C SER A 367 -29.68 2.56 18.14
N LYS A 368 -30.73 3.25 18.61
CA LYS A 368 -31.56 4.17 17.82
C LYS A 368 -31.06 5.61 17.88
N LYS A 369 -30.21 5.96 18.84
CA LYS A 369 -29.66 7.31 18.97
C LYS A 369 -28.83 7.65 17.73
N VAL A 370 -29.08 8.84 17.23
CA VAL A 370 -28.31 9.51 16.20
C VAL A 370 -27.88 10.84 16.79
N VAL A 371 -26.60 11.15 16.67
CA VAL A 371 -26.04 12.45 17.08
C VAL A 371 -25.67 13.20 15.81
N ASP A 372 -26.33 14.31 15.55
CA ASP A 372 -25.99 15.18 14.42
C ASP A 372 -25.02 16.29 14.78
N LYS A 373 -24.54 17.00 13.77
CA LYS A 373 -23.55 18.09 13.94
C LYS A 373 -24.06 19.25 14.81
N ASN A 374 -25.36 19.52 14.84
CA ASN A 374 -25.93 20.58 15.67
C ASN A 374 -25.92 20.15 17.14
N GLU A 375 -26.28 18.90 17.44
CA GLU A 375 -26.16 18.34 18.79
C GLU A 375 -24.71 18.41 19.30
N ILE A 376 -23.72 18.17 18.45
CA ILE A 376 -22.29 18.30 18.81
C ILE A 376 -21.94 19.76 19.13
N ILE A 377 -22.47 20.72 18.36
CA ILE A 377 -22.28 22.15 18.60
C ILE A 377 -22.88 22.55 19.96
N ASP A 378 -24.04 22.02 20.31
CA ASP A 378 -24.71 22.29 21.57
C ASP A 378 -23.92 21.70 22.75
N LEU A 379 -23.45 20.45 22.64
CA LEU A 379 -22.55 19.84 23.62
C LEU A 379 -21.25 20.65 23.81
N LEU A 380 -20.64 21.13 22.72
CA LEU A 380 -19.46 21.99 22.79
C LEU A 380 -19.76 23.31 23.51
N ARG A 381 -20.93 23.91 23.28
CA ARG A 381 -21.34 25.17 23.90
C ARG A 381 -21.56 25.01 25.41
N GLU A 382 -22.11 23.88 25.83
CA GLU A 382 -22.38 23.60 27.25
C GLU A 382 -21.12 23.23 28.04
N ARG A 383 -20.17 22.54 27.40
CA ARG A 383 -19.02 21.93 28.09
C ARG A 383 -17.73 22.74 27.97
N SER A 384 -17.63 23.68 27.03
CA SER A 384 -16.41 24.43 26.73
C SER A 384 -16.62 25.94 26.76
N SER A 385 -15.52 26.71 26.81
CA SER A 385 -15.53 28.16 26.66
C SER A 385 -15.52 28.64 25.19
N ILE A 386 -15.72 27.74 24.23
CA ILE A 386 -15.62 28.04 22.79
C ILE A 386 -16.90 28.73 22.31
N THR A 387 -16.75 29.79 21.52
CA THR A 387 -17.87 30.57 20.99
C THR A 387 -17.73 30.85 19.48
N GLY A 388 -18.80 31.34 18.86
CA GLY A 388 -18.82 31.81 17.47
C GLY A 388 -18.50 30.72 16.44
N SER A 389 -17.84 31.12 15.34
CA SER A 389 -17.53 30.23 14.21
C SER A 389 -16.61 29.05 14.56
N THR A 390 -15.90 29.11 15.70
CA THR A 390 -15.02 28.04 16.17
C THR A 390 -15.80 26.79 16.56
N LEU A 391 -17.01 26.93 17.11
CA LEU A 391 -17.88 25.79 17.46
C LEU A 391 -18.12 24.87 16.25
N GLY A 392 -18.52 25.44 15.12
CA GLY A 392 -18.79 24.68 13.90
C GLY A 392 -17.56 23.98 13.32
N ARG A 393 -16.37 24.59 13.45
CA ARG A 393 -15.10 23.97 13.03
C ARG A 393 -14.71 22.80 13.93
N ARG A 394 -14.91 22.93 15.24
CA ARG A 394 -14.63 21.88 16.24
C ARG A 394 -15.58 20.70 16.10
N ALA A 395 -16.87 20.98 15.89
CA ALA A 395 -17.87 19.96 15.57
C ALA A 395 -17.51 19.20 14.29
N GLN A 396 -17.00 19.89 13.27
CA GLN A 396 -16.52 19.23 12.05
C GLN A 396 -15.35 18.27 12.33
N THR A 397 -14.38 18.67 13.16
CA THR A 397 -13.26 17.80 13.55
C THR A 397 -13.75 16.54 14.26
N ILE A 398 -14.67 16.67 15.21
CA ILE A 398 -15.29 15.55 15.92
C ILE A 398 -15.95 14.57 14.93
N VAL A 399 -16.77 15.09 14.01
CA VAL A 399 -17.40 14.27 12.96
C VAL A 399 -16.34 13.56 12.11
N SER A 400 -15.26 14.24 11.74
CA SER A 400 -14.17 13.65 10.96
C SER A 400 -13.42 12.56 11.74
N TRP A 401 -13.23 12.71 13.04
CA TRP A 401 -12.63 11.67 13.90
C TRP A 401 -13.54 10.44 14.02
N PHE A 402 -14.85 10.62 14.18
CA PHE A 402 -15.80 9.50 14.11
C PHE A 402 -15.83 8.84 12.73
N ARG A 403 -15.65 9.62 11.66
CA ARG A 403 -15.53 9.09 10.29
C ARG A 403 -14.26 8.24 10.14
N TRP A 404 -13.18 8.61 10.81
CA TRP A 404 -11.98 7.79 10.91
C TRP A 404 -12.25 6.49 11.70
N ILE A 405 -12.95 6.54 12.84
CA ILE A 405 -13.34 5.33 13.61
C ILE A 405 -14.20 4.39 12.75
N ARG A 406 -15.18 4.92 12.00
CA ARG A 406 -15.99 4.15 11.04
C ARG A 406 -15.10 3.43 10.02
N ASN A 407 -14.18 4.13 9.38
CA ASN A 407 -13.37 3.58 8.30
C ASN A 407 -12.37 2.51 8.78
N ASN A 408 -11.91 2.62 10.04
CA ASN A 408 -10.84 1.75 10.55
C ASN A 408 -11.33 0.62 11.48
N LEU A 409 -12.50 0.77 12.10
CA LEU A 409 -13.01 -0.20 13.07
C LEU A 409 -14.44 -0.66 12.76
N GLY A 410 -15.21 0.08 11.98
CA GLY A 410 -16.59 -0.29 11.63
C GLY A 410 -17.55 -0.36 12.83
N ILE A 411 -17.18 0.19 13.98
CA ILE A 411 -18.02 0.18 15.21
C ILE A 411 -19.07 1.30 15.22
N VAL A 412 -18.89 2.33 14.40
CA VAL A 412 -19.84 3.44 14.21
C VAL A 412 -20.16 3.63 12.73
N GLU A 413 -21.30 4.24 12.44
CA GLU A 413 -21.67 4.76 11.12
C GLU A 413 -21.67 6.30 11.16
N VAL A 414 -21.21 6.91 10.05
CA VAL A 414 -21.25 8.36 9.85
C VAL A 414 -21.80 8.64 8.46
N ASP A 415 -22.98 9.26 8.37
CA ASP A 415 -23.64 9.63 7.12
C ASP A 415 -24.21 11.06 7.20
N LYS A 416 -23.90 11.91 6.21
CA LYS A 416 -24.26 13.35 6.19
C LYS A 416 -24.05 14.06 7.55
N ASP A 417 -22.88 13.86 8.14
CA ASP A 417 -22.48 14.37 9.47
C ASP A 417 -23.34 13.89 10.66
N LYS A 418 -24.10 12.80 10.49
CA LYS A 418 -24.84 12.12 11.55
C LYS A 418 -24.09 10.88 12.00
N ILE A 419 -23.91 10.72 13.31
CA ILE A 419 -23.16 9.65 13.94
C ILE A 419 -24.13 8.70 14.66
N ARG A 420 -23.95 7.40 14.48
CA ARG A 420 -24.72 6.35 15.18
C ARG A 420 -23.90 5.08 15.33
N ILE A 421 -24.29 4.19 16.23
CA ILE A 421 -23.62 2.88 16.33
C ILE A 421 -23.90 2.05 15.06
N ALA A 422 -22.89 1.31 14.60
CA ALA A 422 -22.99 0.52 13.39
C ALA A 422 -24.04 -0.60 13.54
N ARG A 423 -24.82 -0.86 12.49
CA ARG A 423 -25.93 -1.84 12.52
C ARG A 423 -25.54 -3.21 13.03
N GLN A 424 -24.35 -3.68 12.65
CA GLN A 424 -23.80 -4.96 13.09
C GLN A 424 -23.55 -5.05 14.60
N MET A 425 -23.36 -3.91 15.29
CA MET A 425 -23.17 -3.83 16.74
C MET A 425 -24.49 -3.84 17.53
N ARG A 426 -25.64 -3.72 16.86
CA ARG A 426 -26.96 -3.58 17.50
C ARG A 426 -27.55 -4.91 17.97
N ILE A 427 -26.93 -6.02 17.61
CA ILE A 427 -27.41 -7.39 17.82
C ILE A 427 -26.59 -8.10 18.93
N ALA A 428 -25.60 -7.42 19.53
CA ALA A 428 -24.79 -7.96 20.62
C ALA A 428 -25.38 -7.65 21.99
#